data_AF-Q8DUF0-F1
#
_entry.id   AF-Q8DUF0-F1
#
_cell.length_a   1.000
_cell.length_b   1.000
_cell.length_c   1.000
_cell.angle_alpha   90.00
_cell.angle_beta   90.00
_cell.angle_gamma   90.00
#
_symmetry.space_group_name_H-M   'P 1'
#
loop_
_entity.id
_entity.type
_entity.pdbx_description
1 polymer ?
#
loop_
_entity_poly.entity_id
_entity_poly.type
_entity_poly.pdbx_seq_one_letter_code
_entity_poly.pdbx_strand_id
1 'polypeptide(L)'
;MTINMALHYPNYFAALVPQATAYSYYQYERNNDGTYKMIEDKNSISGKSSIRTNKIWFDSQKVKTLKNIPIWFIHSAADKVVNPKTYSLPIYKSLLDSGAKNKWFSYYDNVQGKDLKDTTYNGHWSWVYFFNNQVSSVQDVKTIKKSSKLSGFKPSNKSKGGAATAKEGKKSYNNVFDWLNDQKK
;
A
#
# COMPACT_ATOMS: atom_id res chain seq x y z
N MET A 1 -4.22 -5.14 9.27
CA MET A 1 -5.41 -4.77 10.06
C MET A 1 -6.36 -3.81 9.31
N THR A 2 -5.91 -2.63 8.86
CA THR A 2 -6.77 -1.58 8.24
C THR A 2 -7.71 -2.07 7.14
N ILE A 3 -7.16 -2.77 6.13
CA ILE A 3 -7.97 -3.31 5.02
C ILE A 3 -8.98 -4.36 5.52
N ASN A 4 -8.58 -5.21 6.47
CA ASN A 4 -9.48 -6.22 7.04
C ASN A 4 -10.67 -5.59 7.77
N MET A 5 -10.43 -4.53 8.54
CA MET A 5 -11.49 -3.78 9.22
C MET A 5 -12.48 -3.17 8.24
N ALA A 6 -12.00 -2.55 7.16
CA ALA A 6 -12.87 -1.95 6.15
C ALA A 6 -13.68 -2.99 5.35
N LEU A 7 -13.17 -4.21 5.21
CA LEU A 7 -13.91 -5.30 4.57
C LEU A 7 -15.07 -5.83 5.44
N HIS A 8 -14.91 -5.85 6.77
CA HIS A 8 -15.94 -6.32 7.70
C HIS A 8 -16.92 -5.21 8.11
N TYR A 9 -16.44 -3.97 8.14
CA TYR A 9 -17.20 -2.79 8.55
C TYR A 9 -17.12 -1.68 7.49
N PRO A 10 -17.60 -1.92 6.25
CA PRO A 10 -17.47 -0.96 5.15
C PRO A 10 -18.17 0.37 5.44
N ASN A 11 -19.21 0.32 6.27
CA ASN A 11 -19.98 1.48 6.69
C ASN A 11 -19.47 2.13 7.99
N TYR A 12 -18.24 1.86 8.42
CA TYR A 12 -17.68 2.50 9.62
C TYR A 12 -16.72 3.66 9.31
N PHE A 13 -15.82 3.49 8.34
CA PHE A 13 -14.73 4.45 8.11
C PHE A 13 -15.08 5.47 7.00
N ALA A 14 -14.68 6.73 7.20
CA ALA A 14 -14.74 7.77 6.16
C ALA A 14 -13.54 7.68 5.19
N ALA A 15 -12.39 7.19 5.66
CA ALA A 15 -11.18 6.99 4.86
C ALA A 15 -10.21 6.02 5.54
N LEU A 16 -9.22 5.54 4.78
CA LEU A 16 -8.18 4.64 5.26
C LEU A 16 -6.79 5.15 4.86
N VAL A 17 -5.81 5.03 5.76
CA VAL A 17 -4.38 5.25 5.45
C VAL A 17 -3.57 4.01 5.81
N PRO A 18 -3.58 2.97 4.96
CA PRO A 18 -2.83 1.75 5.24
C PRO A 18 -1.32 1.99 5.05
N GLN A 19 -0.53 1.78 6.11
CA GLN A 19 0.93 1.88 6.12
C GLN A 19 1.52 0.47 6.14
N ALA A 20 2.55 0.19 5.33
CA ALA A 20 3.26 -1.12 5.28
C ALA A 20 2.30 -2.32 5.33
N THR A 21 1.26 -2.28 4.49
CA THR A 21 0.03 -3.05 4.73
C THR A 21 0.19 -4.54 4.49
N ALA A 22 0.18 -5.32 5.57
CA ALA A 22 0.23 -6.78 5.57
C ALA A 22 -1.13 -7.46 5.23
N TYR A 23 -1.91 -6.91 4.31
CA TYR A 23 -3.08 -7.61 3.77
C TYR A 23 -2.68 -8.26 2.45
N SER A 24 -2.67 -9.59 2.38
CA SER A 24 -2.15 -10.26 1.19
C SER A 24 -3.05 -10.11 -0.02
N TYR A 25 -2.44 -10.05 -1.20
CA TYR A 25 -3.14 -10.15 -2.47
C TYR A 25 -3.37 -11.60 -2.92
N TYR A 26 -2.48 -12.51 -2.55
CA TYR A 26 -2.47 -13.91 -2.99
C TYR A 26 -2.79 -14.87 -1.85
N GLN A 27 -3.26 -16.07 -2.18
CA GLN A 27 -3.32 -17.18 -1.23
C GLN A 27 -1.93 -17.79 -1.05
N TYR A 28 -1.69 -18.41 0.10
CA TYR A 28 -0.48 -19.16 0.41
C TYR A 28 -0.82 -20.60 0.75
N GLU A 29 0.13 -21.49 0.51
CA GLU A 29 -0.02 -22.89 0.87
C GLU A 29 -0.08 -23.06 2.39
N ARG A 30 -0.86 -24.06 2.80
CA ARG A 30 -1.10 -24.42 4.20
C ARG A 30 -0.69 -25.87 4.43
N ASN A 31 -0.18 -26.14 5.62
CA ASN A 31 -0.06 -27.50 6.16
C ASN A 31 -1.44 -28.00 6.58
N ASN A 32 -1.55 -29.30 6.89
CA ASN A 32 -2.81 -29.91 7.35
C ASN A 32 -3.30 -29.32 8.68
N ASP A 33 -2.40 -28.78 9.50
CA ASP A 33 -2.71 -28.09 10.76
C ASP A 33 -3.14 -26.61 10.57
N GLY A 34 -3.23 -26.13 9.32
CA GLY A 34 -3.60 -24.76 8.99
C GLY A 34 -2.48 -23.72 9.13
N THR A 35 -1.26 -24.11 9.53
CA THR A 35 -0.10 -23.22 9.48
C THR A 35 0.37 -22.97 8.04
N TYR A 36 1.10 -21.89 7.80
CA TYR A 36 1.66 -21.64 6.47
C TYR A 36 2.79 -22.62 6.15
N LYS A 37 2.80 -23.16 4.93
CA LYS A 37 4.00 -23.82 4.43
C LYS A 37 5.10 -22.77 4.24
N MET A 38 6.29 -23.09 4.74
CA MET A 38 7.43 -22.19 4.69
C MET A 38 8.51 -22.78 3.79
N ILE A 39 9.20 -21.92 3.04
CA ILE A 39 10.39 -22.23 2.28
C ILE A 39 11.54 -21.35 2.78
N GLU A 40 12.78 -21.83 2.68
CA GLU A 40 13.95 -21.00 2.95
C GLU A 40 13.97 -19.78 2.02
N ASP A 41 14.21 -18.62 2.60
CA ASP A 41 14.33 -17.37 1.87
C ASP A 41 15.36 -16.48 2.56
N LYS A 42 16.55 -16.41 1.96
CA LYS A 42 17.67 -15.60 2.44
C LYS A 42 17.37 -14.10 2.41
N ASN A 43 16.32 -13.66 1.71
CA ASN A 43 15.90 -12.27 1.66
C ASN A 43 14.88 -11.92 2.74
N SER A 44 14.28 -12.92 3.39
CA SER A 44 13.37 -12.74 4.52
C SER A 44 14.16 -12.50 5.80
N ILE A 45 13.64 -11.62 6.66
CA ILE A 45 14.25 -11.35 7.98
C ILE A 45 14.29 -12.61 8.85
N SER A 46 13.31 -13.51 8.70
CA SER A 46 13.25 -14.77 9.46
C SER A 46 14.04 -15.92 8.83
N GLY A 47 14.68 -15.69 7.68
CA GLY A 47 15.30 -16.74 6.86
C GLY A 47 14.30 -17.68 6.17
N LYS A 48 12.99 -17.47 6.36
CA LYS A 48 11.91 -18.24 5.74
C LYS A 48 10.81 -17.35 5.20
N SER A 49 10.12 -17.81 4.17
CA SER A 49 8.95 -17.14 3.57
C SER A 49 7.82 -18.13 3.37
N SER A 50 6.58 -17.67 3.50
CA SER A 50 5.41 -18.48 3.18
C SER A 50 5.35 -18.77 1.68
N ILE A 51 5.00 -20.00 1.29
CA ILE A 51 4.90 -20.40 -0.12
C ILE A 51 3.64 -19.79 -0.73
N ARG A 52 3.82 -18.81 -1.62
CA ARG A 52 2.74 -18.09 -2.30
C ARG A 52 2.20 -18.92 -3.47
N THR A 53 0.88 -19.06 -3.56
CA THR A 53 0.22 -19.64 -4.75
C THR A 53 -0.04 -18.56 -5.82
N ASN A 54 -0.56 -18.98 -6.98
CA ASN A 54 -1.06 -18.05 -8.00
C ASN A 54 -2.55 -17.68 -7.82
N LYS A 55 -3.22 -18.24 -6.80
CA LYS A 55 -4.63 -17.93 -6.53
C LYS A 55 -4.74 -16.56 -5.87
N ILE A 56 -5.65 -15.73 -6.37
CA ILE A 56 -5.92 -14.40 -5.81
C ILE A 56 -6.76 -14.56 -4.53
N TRP A 57 -6.28 -13.97 -3.44
CA TRP A 57 -7.04 -13.83 -2.18
C TRP A 57 -7.87 -12.53 -2.15
N PHE A 58 -7.31 -11.46 -2.72
CA PHE A 58 -7.98 -10.16 -2.84
C PHE A 58 -8.90 -10.14 -4.08
N ASP A 59 -10.00 -10.88 -4.00
CA ASP A 59 -10.97 -11.09 -5.07
C ASP A 59 -11.79 -9.83 -5.44
N SER A 60 -12.63 -9.96 -6.48
CA SER A 60 -13.49 -8.88 -6.97
C SER A 60 -14.53 -8.41 -5.95
N GLN A 61 -14.97 -9.27 -5.03
CA GLN A 61 -15.90 -8.88 -3.98
C GLN A 61 -15.23 -7.94 -2.98
N LYS A 62 -13.99 -8.23 -2.57
CA LYS A 62 -13.19 -7.34 -1.72
C LYS A 62 -12.90 -6.01 -2.42
N VAL A 63 -12.62 -6.03 -3.73
CA VAL A 63 -12.49 -4.82 -4.55
C VAL A 63 -13.79 -4.00 -4.53
N LYS A 64 -14.95 -4.65 -4.75
CA LYS A 64 -16.26 -3.99 -4.74
C LYS A 64 -16.56 -3.34 -3.39
N THR A 65 -16.29 -4.04 -2.28
CA THR A 65 -16.48 -3.53 -0.91
C THR A 65 -15.67 -2.25 -0.66
N LEU A 66 -14.42 -2.21 -1.13
CA LEU A 66 -13.50 -1.08 -0.88
C LEU A 66 -13.58 0.02 -1.94
N LYS A 67 -14.32 -0.19 -3.03
CA LYS A 67 -14.38 0.72 -4.19
C LYS A 67 -14.71 2.16 -3.79
N ASN A 68 -15.67 2.33 -2.89
CA ASN A 68 -16.21 3.63 -2.49
C ASN A 68 -15.58 4.20 -1.23
N ILE A 69 -14.68 3.49 -0.57
CA ILE A 69 -13.98 3.98 0.62
C ILE A 69 -12.70 4.70 0.16
N PRO A 70 -12.47 5.99 0.47
CA PRO A 70 -11.21 6.66 0.19
C PRO A 70 -10.01 5.94 0.83
N ILE A 71 -8.92 5.74 0.08
CA ILE A 71 -7.72 5.04 0.59
C ILE A 71 -6.44 5.72 0.13
N TRP A 72 -5.49 5.95 1.04
CA TRP A 72 -4.13 6.40 0.73
C TRP A 72 -3.11 5.42 1.29
N PHE A 73 -2.47 4.62 0.43
CA PHE A 73 -1.43 3.67 0.82
C PHE A 73 -0.08 4.34 1.00
N ILE A 74 0.69 3.88 1.99
CA ILE A 74 2.08 4.31 2.22
C ILE A 74 2.95 3.07 2.33
N HIS A 75 3.99 2.98 1.51
CA HIS A 75 4.89 1.82 1.52
C HIS A 75 6.30 2.19 1.01
N SER A 76 7.31 1.46 1.47
CA SER A 76 8.66 1.50 0.91
C SER A 76 8.91 0.29 0.00
N ALA A 77 9.67 0.49 -1.07
CA ALA A 77 10.18 -0.58 -1.93
C ALA A 77 11.20 -1.48 -1.21
N ALA A 78 11.88 -0.96 -0.18
CA ALA A 78 12.85 -1.68 0.63
C ALA A 78 12.21 -2.55 1.73
N ASP A 79 10.87 -2.61 1.82
CA ASP A 79 10.19 -3.45 2.82
C ASP A 79 10.40 -4.95 2.51
N LYS A 80 11.21 -5.60 3.37
CA LYS A 80 11.50 -7.04 3.32
C LYS A 80 10.62 -7.87 4.28
N VAL A 81 9.79 -7.24 5.10
CA VAL A 81 8.83 -7.93 5.98
C VAL A 81 7.51 -8.13 5.23
N VAL A 82 7.03 -7.07 4.57
CA VAL A 82 5.77 -7.05 3.82
C VAL A 82 6.06 -6.56 2.41
N ASN A 83 6.57 -7.47 1.54
CA ASN A 83 6.99 -7.08 0.20
C ASN A 83 5.85 -6.42 -0.61
N PRO A 84 5.97 -5.13 -0.98
CA PRO A 84 4.87 -4.38 -1.60
C PRO A 84 4.36 -5.02 -2.90
N LYS A 85 5.18 -5.79 -3.62
CA LYS A 85 4.82 -6.49 -4.86
C LYS A 85 3.83 -7.65 -4.66
N THR A 86 3.75 -8.21 -3.46
CA THR A 86 2.78 -9.29 -3.11
C THR A 86 1.67 -8.81 -2.20
N TYR A 87 1.71 -7.55 -1.76
CA TYR A 87 0.78 -6.95 -0.81
C TYR A 87 0.11 -5.70 -1.41
N SER A 88 0.51 -4.49 -1.00
CA SER A 88 -0.29 -3.29 -1.28
C SER A 88 -0.30 -2.83 -2.74
N LEU A 89 0.77 -3.06 -3.53
CA LEU A 89 0.81 -2.62 -4.94
C LEU A 89 -0.27 -3.28 -5.80
N PRO A 90 -0.40 -4.63 -5.81
CA PRO A 90 -1.46 -5.27 -6.58
C PRO A 90 -2.87 -4.95 -6.04
N ILE A 91 -3.04 -4.75 -4.73
CA ILE A 91 -4.32 -4.28 -4.16
C ILE A 91 -4.71 -2.92 -4.76
N TYR A 92 -3.79 -1.95 -4.72
CA TYR A 92 -4.03 -0.62 -5.28
C TYR A 92 -4.31 -0.67 -6.78
N LYS A 93 -3.54 -1.47 -7.54
CA LYS A 93 -3.77 -1.67 -8.98
C LYS A 93 -5.18 -2.22 -9.25
N SER A 94 -5.60 -3.27 -8.55
CA SER A 94 -6.94 -3.85 -8.73
C SER A 94 -8.07 -2.89 -8.38
N LEU A 95 -7.88 -2.03 -7.37
CA LEU A 95 -8.84 -0.95 -7.07
C LEU A 95 -8.94 0.05 -8.23
N LEU A 96 -7.81 0.54 -8.76
CA LEU A 96 -7.81 1.46 -9.90
C LEU A 96 -8.41 0.85 -11.17
N ASP A 97 -8.12 -0.42 -11.43
CA ASP A 97 -8.61 -1.15 -12.60
C ASP A 97 -10.13 -1.38 -12.54
N SER A 98 -10.69 -1.52 -11.33
CA SER A 98 -12.15 -1.57 -11.12
C SER A 98 -12.88 -0.23 -11.36
N GLY A 99 -12.12 0.83 -11.65
CA GLY A 99 -12.62 2.20 -11.77
C GLY A 99 -12.85 2.90 -10.43
N ALA A 100 -12.28 2.39 -9.32
CA ALA A 100 -12.32 3.10 -8.05
C ALA A 100 -11.65 4.46 -8.17
N LYS A 101 -12.24 5.47 -7.54
CA LYS A 101 -11.72 6.84 -7.46
C LYS A 101 -11.27 7.13 -6.03
N ASN A 102 -10.57 8.24 -5.84
CA ASN A 102 -10.06 8.67 -4.53
C ASN A 102 -9.23 7.56 -3.86
N LYS A 103 -8.27 7.03 -4.63
CA LYS A 103 -7.29 6.02 -4.22
C LYS A 103 -5.91 6.57 -4.52
N TRP A 104 -5.04 6.55 -3.53
CA TRP A 104 -3.72 7.15 -3.59
C TRP A 104 -2.66 6.18 -3.09
N PHE A 105 -1.42 6.38 -3.55
CA PHE A 105 -0.30 5.57 -3.12
C PHE A 105 0.97 6.43 -3.07
N SER A 106 1.63 6.51 -1.91
CA SER A 106 2.96 7.08 -1.75
C SER A 106 3.98 5.96 -1.59
N TYR A 107 4.87 5.82 -2.58
CA TYR A 107 5.84 4.75 -2.71
C TYR A 107 7.27 5.28 -2.63
N TYR A 108 8.01 4.90 -1.59
CA TYR A 108 9.35 5.40 -1.29
C TYR A 108 10.43 4.37 -1.66
N ASP A 109 11.66 4.78 -1.98
CA ASP A 109 12.75 3.82 -2.28
C ASP A 109 13.14 3.07 -1.01
N ASN A 110 13.43 3.81 0.06
CA ASN A 110 13.75 3.31 1.39
C ASN A 110 13.09 4.20 2.48
N VAL A 111 13.35 3.91 3.75
CA VAL A 111 12.90 4.71 4.89
C VAL A 111 14.08 5.48 5.46
N GLN A 112 14.00 6.81 5.46
CA GLN A 112 15.07 7.71 5.90
C GLN A 112 14.71 8.30 7.27
N GLY A 113 15.64 8.16 8.22
CA GLY A 113 15.60 8.80 9.52
C GLY A 113 15.88 10.31 9.43
N LYS A 114 15.55 11.02 10.50
CA LYS A 114 15.78 12.46 10.66
C LYS A 114 16.49 12.83 11.96
N ASP A 115 16.52 11.89 12.89
CA ASP A 115 17.24 11.94 14.14
C ASP A 115 18.77 11.99 13.93
N LEU A 116 19.26 11.26 12.93
CA LEU A 116 20.67 11.23 12.55
C LEU A 116 20.84 11.42 11.04
N LYS A 117 21.85 12.21 10.66
CA LYS A 117 22.18 12.49 9.26
C LYS A 117 22.46 11.17 8.52
N ASP A 118 21.95 11.06 7.30
CA ASP A 118 22.18 9.95 6.37
C ASP A 118 21.75 8.56 6.92
N THR A 119 20.88 8.52 7.93
CA THR A 119 20.39 7.26 8.50
C THR A 119 19.26 6.66 7.67
N THR A 120 19.44 5.41 7.26
CA THR A 120 18.38 4.60 6.63
C THR A 120 17.84 3.59 7.63
N TYR A 121 16.54 3.67 7.90
CA TYR A 121 15.83 2.73 8.75
C TYR A 121 15.44 1.46 7.99
N ASN A 122 14.88 0.49 8.73
CA ASN A 122 14.27 -0.68 8.13
C ASN A 122 13.17 -0.26 7.15
N GLY A 123 13.18 -0.83 5.93
CA GLY A 123 12.20 -0.51 4.88
C GLY A 123 10.74 -0.73 5.30
N HIS A 124 10.49 -1.61 6.28
CA HIS A 124 9.16 -1.83 6.82
C HIS A 124 8.55 -0.60 7.50
N TRP A 125 9.40 0.27 8.06
CA TRP A 125 9.00 1.38 8.93
C TRP A 125 8.48 2.61 8.19
N SER A 126 7.82 2.40 7.05
CA SER A 126 7.30 3.47 6.19
C SER A 126 6.23 4.36 6.85
N TRP A 127 5.70 3.95 8.02
CA TRP A 127 4.85 4.81 8.86
C TRP A 127 5.56 6.05 9.39
N VAL A 128 6.90 6.06 9.45
CA VAL A 128 7.68 7.23 9.86
C VAL A 128 7.34 8.44 8.98
N TYR A 129 7.14 8.26 7.68
CA TYR A 129 6.74 9.35 6.79
C TYR A 129 5.36 9.92 7.13
N PHE A 130 4.43 9.07 7.55
CA PHE A 130 3.09 9.52 7.95
C PHE A 130 3.17 10.35 9.22
N PHE A 131 3.77 9.82 10.28
CA PHE A 131 3.81 10.47 11.59
C PHE A 131 4.65 11.75 11.60
N ASN A 132 5.61 11.89 10.68
CA ASN A 132 6.39 13.11 10.49
C ASN A 132 5.75 14.13 9.52
N ASN A 133 4.51 13.91 9.06
CA ASN A 133 3.84 14.76 8.06
C ASN A 133 4.65 14.95 6.76
N GLN A 134 5.15 13.84 6.18
CA GLN A 134 6.02 13.83 5.00
C GLN A 134 5.40 13.15 3.78
N VAL A 135 4.10 12.86 3.83
CA VAL A 135 3.35 12.19 2.77
C VAL A 135 2.61 13.25 1.97
N SER A 136 3.24 13.76 0.91
CA SER A 136 2.73 14.89 0.11
C SER A 136 2.57 14.60 -1.38
N SER A 137 3.06 13.47 -1.87
CA SER A 137 3.00 13.12 -3.29
C SER A 137 2.56 11.67 -3.47
N VAL A 138 1.96 11.39 -4.63
CA VAL A 138 1.38 10.10 -4.97
C VAL A 138 1.86 9.61 -6.32
N GLN A 139 1.75 8.30 -6.54
CA GLN A 139 1.91 7.68 -7.85
C GLN A 139 0.88 8.24 -8.83
N ASP A 140 1.28 8.44 -10.09
CA ASP A 140 0.36 8.94 -11.12
C ASP A 140 -0.67 7.88 -11.50
N VAL A 141 -1.95 8.13 -11.23
CA VAL A 141 -3.04 7.19 -11.47
C VAL A 141 -3.16 6.80 -12.95
N LYS A 142 -2.91 7.73 -13.88
CA LYS A 142 -3.03 7.44 -15.32
C LYS A 142 -1.92 6.49 -15.77
N THR A 143 -0.68 6.72 -15.32
CA THR A 143 0.45 5.82 -15.55
C THR A 143 0.15 4.44 -14.99
N ILE A 144 -0.25 4.33 -13.72
CA ILE A 144 -0.53 3.03 -13.10
C ILE A 144 -1.62 2.27 -13.86
N LYS A 145 -2.72 2.92 -14.27
CA LYS A 145 -3.78 2.26 -15.03
C LYS A 145 -3.34 1.75 -16.40
N LYS A 146 -2.50 2.52 -17.11
CA LYS A 146 -2.01 2.16 -18.45
C LYS A 146 -0.90 1.10 -18.44
N SER A 147 -0.16 0.99 -17.35
CA SER A 147 0.96 0.06 -17.24
C SER A 147 0.51 -1.40 -17.14
N SER A 148 1.28 -2.29 -17.78
CA SER A 148 1.11 -3.73 -17.63
C SER A 148 1.51 -4.18 -16.23
N LYS A 149 0.60 -4.89 -15.54
CA LYS A 149 0.80 -5.40 -14.19
C LYS A 149 1.26 -4.28 -13.23
N LEU A 150 2.47 -4.39 -12.67
CA LEU A 150 3.04 -3.47 -11.68
C LEU A 150 4.18 -2.59 -12.25
N SER A 151 4.38 -2.56 -13.57
CA SER A 151 5.54 -1.84 -14.15
C SER A 151 5.45 -0.31 -14.06
N GLY A 152 4.27 0.23 -13.78
CA GLY A 152 4.05 1.68 -13.66
C GLY A 152 4.51 2.29 -12.34
N PHE A 153 4.71 1.47 -11.30
CA PHE A 153 5.09 1.97 -9.98
C PHE A 153 6.55 2.40 -9.97
N LYS A 154 6.81 3.62 -9.50
CA LYS A 154 8.15 4.19 -9.37
C LYS A 154 8.34 4.69 -7.94
N PRO A 155 9.12 3.98 -7.10
CA PRO A 155 9.44 4.50 -5.78
C PRO A 155 10.27 5.77 -5.92
N SER A 156 10.11 6.71 -4.98
CA SER A 156 10.97 7.89 -4.91
C SER A 156 10.93 8.55 -3.55
N ASN A 157 12.08 8.59 -2.86
CA ASN A 157 12.26 9.48 -1.72
C ASN A 157 12.31 10.95 -2.15
N LYS A 158 13.03 11.27 -3.23
CA LYS A 158 13.21 12.64 -3.76
C LYS A 158 11.88 13.33 -4.04
N SER A 159 10.93 12.62 -4.66
CA SER A 159 9.62 13.17 -4.99
C SER A 159 8.56 12.91 -3.91
N LYS A 160 8.96 12.45 -2.72
CA LYS A 160 8.08 12.20 -1.56
C LYS A 160 6.97 11.19 -1.82
N GLY A 161 7.30 10.09 -2.49
CA GLY A 161 6.39 8.96 -2.70
C GLY A 161 5.74 8.89 -4.08
N GLY A 162 5.97 9.86 -4.96
CA GLY A 162 5.49 9.80 -6.35
C GLY A 162 5.56 11.12 -7.10
N ALA A 163 5.14 11.13 -8.36
CA ALA A 163 5.32 12.27 -9.26
C ALA A 163 4.04 13.12 -9.43
N ALA A 164 2.94 12.77 -8.77
CA ALA A 164 1.67 13.46 -8.86
C ALA A 164 1.20 13.97 -7.50
N THR A 165 0.21 14.86 -7.52
CA THR A 165 -0.51 15.35 -6.34
C THR A 165 -1.85 14.63 -6.24
N ALA A 166 -2.30 14.29 -5.02
CA ALA A 166 -3.64 13.77 -4.80
C ALA A 166 -4.69 14.83 -5.13
N LYS A 167 -5.73 14.45 -5.88
CA LYS A 167 -6.78 15.37 -6.35
C LYS A 167 -8.16 14.73 -6.36
N GLU A 168 -9.15 15.45 -5.86
CA GLU A 168 -10.56 15.08 -5.98
C GLU A 168 -11.33 16.22 -6.65
N GLY A 169 -11.86 15.96 -7.85
CA GLY A 169 -12.45 17.01 -8.69
C GLY A 169 -11.43 18.11 -9.01
N LYS A 170 -11.72 19.35 -8.60
CA LYS A 170 -10.83 20.51 -8.76
C LYS A 170 -9.89 20.72 -7.57
N LYS A 171 -10.12 20.03 -6.44
CA LYS A 171 -9.34 20.20 -5.21
C LYS A 171 -8.06 19.36 -5.27
N SER A 172 -6.95 19.97 -4.90
CA SER A 172 -5.67 19.29 -4.71
C SER A 172 -5.30 19.30 -3.24
N TYR A 173 -4.65 18.25 -2.76
CA TYR A 173 -4.26 18.11 -1.36
C TYR A 173 -2.75 18.23 -1.21
N ASN A 174 -2.27 19.02 -0.25
CA ASN A 174 -0.83 19.22 -0.05
C ASN A 174 -0.18 18.02 0.64
N ASN A 175 -0.93 17.32 1.49
CA ASN A 175 -0.48 16.13 2.20
C ASN A 175 -1.64 15.18 2.54
N VAL A 176 -1.31 14.03 3.12
CA VAL A 176 -2.29 13.01 3.53
C VAL A 176 -3.27 13.50 4.60
N PHE A 177 -2.88 14.44 5.47
CA PHE A 177 -3.76 14.99 6.51
C PHE A 177 -4.75 16.00 5.94
N ASP A 178 -4.33 16.86 5.00
CA ASP A 178 -5.24 17.74 4.25
C ASP A 178 -6.30 16.92 3.52
N TRP A 179 -5.89 15.79 2.93
CA TRP A 179 -6.81 14.84 2.32
C TRP A 179 -7.73 14.18 3.33
N LEU A 180 -7.19 13.63 4.42
CA LEU A 180 -7.96 12.98 5.49
C LEU A 180 -9.05 13.91 6.07
N ASN A 181 -8.72 15.17 6.32
CA ASN A 181 -9.64 16.18 6.88
C ASN A 181 -10.84 16.47 5.97
N ASP A 182 -10.74 16.15 4.68
CA ASP A 182 -11.82 16.38 3.70
C ASP A 182 -12.72 15.15 3.50
N GLN A 183 -12.33 14.00 4.05
CA GLN A 183 -13.08 12.76 3.88
C GLN A 183 -14.26 12.72 4.84
N LYS A 184 -15.43 12.38 4.33
CA LYS A 184 -16.68 12.30 5.07
C LYS A 184 -17.43 11.01 4.72
N LYS A 185 -18.28 10.58 5.63
CA LYS A 185 -19.18 9.45 5.40
C LYS A 185 -20.55 9.90 4.92
#